data_AF-A0A0A8UQY5-F1
#
_entry.id   AF-A0A0A8UQY5-F1
#
_cell.length_a   1.000
_cell.length_b   1.000
_cell.length_c   1.000
_cell.angle_alpha   90.00
_cell.angle_beta   90.00
_cell.angle_gamma   90.00
#
_symmetry.space_group_name_H-M   'P 1'
#
loop_
_entity.id
_entity.type
_entity.pdbx_description
1 polymer ?
#
loop_
_entity_poly.entity_id
_entity_poly.type
_entity_poly.pdbx_seq_one_letter_code
_entity_poly.pdbx_strand_id
1 'polypeptide(L)'
;MFSLKYIVFCTLLALPFHNALADDYINAVSIIMKQCYEKHKRIDNDFARCIMIGEEKVPNHLNYEIMLNAESETSDELLLQIYNSSKHLTCLVTVGNSLEIKVCKEE
;
A
#
# COMPACT_ATOMS: atom_id res chain seq x y z
N MET A 1 47.00 -19.44 23.91
CA MET A 1 46.39 -18.93 22.66
C MET A 1 45.31 -19.91 22.23
N PHE A 2 44.04 -19.63 22.52
CA PHE A 2 42.93 -20.48 22.05
C PHE A 2 42.44 -19.95 20.70
N SER A 3 42.66 -20.75 19.66
CA SER A 3 42.23 -20.47 18.30
C SER A 3 40.81 -20.99 18.12
N LEU A 4 39.82 -20.09 18.16
CA LEU A 4 38.42 -20.45 17.92
C LEU A 4 38.17 -20.48 16.40
N LYS A 5 38.44 -21.64 15.79
CA LYS A 5 37.99 -21.95 14.42
C LYS A 5 36.58 -22.55 14.50
N TYR A 6 35.56 -21.70 14.44
CA TYR A 6 34.20 -22.13 14.11
C TYR A 6 33.62 -21.16 13.08
N ILE A 7 33.81 -21.54 11.82
CA ILE A 7 33.05 -21.05 10.68
C ILE A 7 31.65 -21.64 10.85
N VAL A 8 30.68 -20.83 11.25
CA VAL A 8 29.27 -21.20 11.20
C VAL A 8 28.72 -20.75 9.86
N PHE A 9 28.30 -21.77 9.13
CA PHE A 9 27.76 -21.77 7.79
C PHE A 9 26.35 -21.14 7.77
N CYS A 10 26.13 -20.35 6.72
CA CYS A 10 24.88 -20.00 6.05
C CYS A 10 23.55 -20.51 6.64
N THR A 11 22.73 -19.57 7.14
CA THR A 11 21.29 -19.50 6.84
C THR A 11 20.84 -18.03 6.78
N LEU A 12 21.22 -17.33 5.72
CA LEU A 12 20.61 -16.06 5.29
C LEU A 12 20.03 -16.28 3.88
N LEU A 13 19.23 -17.33 3.73
CA LEU A 13 18.53 -17.66 2.49
C LEU A 13 17.10 -18.06 2.84
N ALA A 14 16.26 -17.06 3.04
CA ALA A 14 14.83 -17.04 2.70
C ALA A 14 14.17 -15.79 3.31
N LEU A 15 14.65 -14.59 2.96
CA LEU A 15 13.69 -13.50 2.84
C LEU A 15 13.15 -13.63 1.42
N PRO A 16 11.85 -13.93 1.25
CA PRO A 16 11.28 -13.93 -0.08
C PRO A 16 11.48 -12.53 -0.61
N PHE A 17 12.13 -12.45 -1.76
CA PHE A 17 12.16 -11.27 -2.59
C PHE A 17 10.73 -10.73 -2.64
N HIS A 18 10.48 -9.65 -1.90
CA HIS A 18 9.31 -8.82 -2.11
C HIS A 18 9.55 -8.17 -3.47
N ASN A 19 9.20 -8.91 -4.52
CA ASN A 19 9.03 -8.38 -5.86
C ASN A 19 7.95 -7.31 -5.76
N ALA A 20 8.36 -6.06 -5.66
CA ALA A 20 7.64 -4.92 -6.19
C ALA A 20 8.63 -3.76 -6.14
N LEU A 21 9.09 -3.32 -7.31
CA LEU A 21 9.43 -1.91 -7.47
C LEU A 21 8.16 -1.14 -7.06
N ALA A 22 8.09 -0.72 -5.80
CA ALA A 22 7.02 0.13 -5.34
C ALA A 22 7.16 1.42 -6.14
N ASP A 23 6.24 1.62 -7.08
CA ASP A 23 6.16 2.84 -7.86
C ASP A 23 6.07 4.03 -6.89
N ASP A 24 6.90 5.06 -7.08
CA ASP A 24 6.95 6.21 -6.18
C ASP A 24 5.56 6.87 -6.05
N TYR A 25 4.75 6.83 -7.11
CA TYR A 25 3.37 7.27 -7.09
C TYR A 25 2.52 6.42 -6.13
N ILE A 26 2.56 5.09 -6.27
CA ILE A 26 1.78 4.15 -5.44
C ILE A 26 2.17 4.30 -3.96
N ASN A 27 3.46 4.48 -3.68
CA ASN A 27 3.93 4.68 -2.31
C ASN A 27 3.44 6.03 -1.73
N ALA A 28 3.51 7.11 -2.51
CA ALA A 28 3.02 8.42 -2.07
C ALA A 28 1.51 8.41 -1.80
N VAL A 29 0.71 7.80 -2.68
CA VAL A 29 -0.73 7.63 -2.49
C VAL A 29 -1.01 6.83 -1.22
N SER A 30 -0.33 5.71 -1.02
CA SER A 30 -0.48 4.87 0.18
C SER A 30 -0.27 5.68 1.47
N ILE A 31 0.73 6.56 1.49
CA ILE A 31 0.98 7.47 2.61
C ILE A 31 -0.17 8.48 2.76
N ILE A 32 -0.63 9.09 1.67
CA ILE A 32 -1.76 10.05 1.68
C ILE A 32 -3.02 9.40 2.25
N MET A 33 -3.37 8.19 1.79
CA MET A 33 -4.54 7.45 2.28
C MET A 33 -4.47 7.22 3.79
N LYS A 34 -3.30 6.83 4.32
CA LYS A 34 -3.10 6.63 5.76
C LYS A 34 -3.28 7.94 6.54
N GLN A 35 -2.67 9.04 6.08
CA GLN A 35 -2.78 10.35 6.72
C GLN A 35 -4.23 10.87 6.70
N CYS A 36 -4.93 10.70 5.59
CA CYS A 36 -6.34 11.07 5.48
C CYS A 36 -7.21 10.25 6.43
N TYR A 37 -6.97 8.94 6.53
CA TYR A 37 -7.69 8.12 7.49
C TYR A 37 -7.36 8.50 8.94
N GLU A 38 -6.11 8.81 9.28
CA GLU A 38 -5.75 9.27 10.63
C GLU A 38 -6.48 10.55 11.02
N LYS A 39 -6.67 11.46 10.06
CA LYS A 39 -7.35 12.74 10.27
C LYS A 39 -8.86 12.59 10.44
N HIS A 40 -9.49 11.73 9.63
CA HIS A 40 -10.95 11.63 9.55
C HIS A 40 -11.53 10.45 10.35
N LYS A 41 -10.76 9.37 10.54
CA LYS A 41 -11.12 8.12 11.24
C LYS A 41 -12.41 7.46 10.73
N ARG A 42 -12.83 7.80 9.51
CA ARG A 42 -14.03 7.28 8.85
C ARG A 42 -13.84 7.33 7.33
N ILE A 43 -14.48 6.42 6.61
CA ILE A 43 -14.43 6.33 5.15
C ILE A 43 -15.69 7.01 4.62
N ASP A 44 -15.59 8.30 4.33
CA ASP A 44 -16.69 9.14 3.85
C ASP A 44 -16.22 10.12 2.76
N ASN A 45 -17.09 11.06 2.39
CA ASN A 45 -16.78 12.09 1.40
C ASN A 45 -15.59 12.99 1.82
N ASP A 46 -15.34 13.19 3.12
CA ASP A 46 -14.21 13.98 3.59
C ASP A 46 -12.90 13.22 3.40
N PHE A 47 -12.90 11.92 3.68
CA PHE A 47 -11.77 11.03 3.40
C PHE A 47 -11.45 10.98 1.90
N ALA A 48 -12.45 10.77 1.04
CA ALA A 48 -12.27 10.75 -0.42
C ALA A 48 -11.71 12.09 -0.93
N ARG A 49 -12.28 13.21 -0.47
CA ARG A 49 -11.77 14.54 -0.82
C ARG A 49 -10.34 14.77 -0.33
N CYS A 50 -10.00 14.28 0.85
CA CYS A 50 -8.65 14.39 1.39
C CYS A 50 -7.63 13.67 0.50
N ILE A 51 -7.96 12.46 0.03
CA ILE A 51 -7.10 11.71 -0.90
C ILE A 51 -6.91 12.49 -2.20
N MET A 52 -8.01 12.92 -2.84
CA MET A 52 -7.96 13.67 -4.10
C MET A 52 -7.04 14.90 -4.01
N ILE A 53 -7.18 15.71 -2.95
CA ILE A 53 -6.34 16.91 -2.73
C ILE A 53 -4.87 16.53 -2.51
N GLY A 54 -4.61 15.38 -1.88
CA GLY A 54 -3.26 14.86 -1.70
C GLY A 54 -2.64 14.42 -3.03
N GLU A 55 -3.39 13.68 -3.83
CA GLU A 55 -2.95 13.13 -5.12
C GLU A 55 -2.62 14.21 -6.15
N GLU A 56 -3.34 15.32 -6.18
CA GLU A 56 -3.04 16.47 -7.05
C GLU A 56 -1.60 17.00 -6.88
N LYS A 57 -0.97 16.73 -5.73
CA LYS A 57 0.41 17.15 -5.41
C LYS A 57 1.45 16.10 -5.73
N VAL A 58 1.04 14.90 -6.16
CA VAL A 58 1.93 13.79 -6.48
C VAL A 58 2.06 13.66 -8.00
N PRO A 59 3.27 13.76 -8.57
CA PRO A 59 3.47 13.52 -9.99
C PRO A 59 3.05 12.11 -10.41
N ASN A 60 2.07 12.01 -11.32
CA ASN A 60 1.55 10.75 -11.86
C ASN A 60 2.01 10.52 -13.31
N HIS A 61 3.31 10.31 -13.51
CA HIS A 61 3.90 10.21 -14.87
C HIS A 61 3.38 9.01 -15.68
N LEU A 62 2.90 7.98 -14.99
CA LEU A 62 2.45 6.73 -15.59
C LEU A 62 0.91 6.64 -15.69
N ASN A 63 0.22 7.75 -15.39
CA ASN A 63 -1.24 7.91 -15.47
C ASN A 63 -1.99 6.77 -14.77
N TYR A 64 -1.62 6.46 -13.53
CA TYR A 64 -2.37 5.54 -12.72
C TYR A 64 -3.71 6.14 -12.31
N GLU A 65 -4.76 5.34 -12.39
CA GLU A 65 -6.06 5.60 -11.81
C GLU A 65 -6.21 4.79 -10.52
N ILE A 66 -6.95 5.35 -9.57
CA ILE A 66 -7.17 4.74 -8.26
C ILE A 66 -8.66 4.63 -7.99
N MET A 67 -9.09 3.43 -7.63
CA MET A 67 -10.45 3.15 -7.20
C MET A 67 -10.44 2.47 -5.84
N LEU A 68 -11.26 2.97 -4.92
CA LEU A 68 -11.45 2.38 -3.60
C LEU A 68 -12.91 1.94 -3.48
N ASN A 69 -13.13 0.63 -3.37
CA ASN A 69 -14.45 0.03 -3.27
C ASN A 69 -14.61 -0.62 -1.89
N ALA A 70 -15.67 -0.26 -1.16
CA ALA A 70 -16.07 -1.03 0.01
C ALA A 70 -16.94 -2.20 -0.44
N GLU A 71 -16.67 -3.42 0.04
CA GLU A 71 -17.57 -4.56 -0.24
C GLU A 71 -18.94 -4.39 0.44
N SER A 72 -19.00 -3.65 1.56
CA SER A 72 -20.25 -3.23 2.20
C SER A 72 -20.06 -1.98 3.06
N GLU A 73 -21.14 -1.27 3.39
CA GLU A 73 -21.13 -0.09 4.28
C GLU A 73 -20.61 -0.40 5.69
N THR A 74 -20.64 -1.67 6.10
CA THR A 74 -20.19 -2.15 7.41
C THR A 74 -18.86 -2.90 7.33
N SER A 75 -18.25 -2.99 6.16
CA SER A 75 -17.00 -3.72 5.98
C SER A 75 -15.84 -2.88 6.50
N ASP A 76 -15.08 -3.45 7.43
CA ASP A 76 -13.75 -2.95 7.80
C ASP A 76 -12.70 -3.28 6.72
N GLU A 77 -13.10 -3.93 5.63
CA GLU A 77 -12.26 -4.28 4.49
C GLU A 77 -12.73 -3.56 3.23
N LEU A 78 -11.79 -2.92 2.55
CA LEU A 78 -11.94 -2.18 1.30
C LEU A 78 -10.99 -2.78 0.25
N LEU A 79 -11.40 -2.72 -1.00
CA LEU A 79 -10.57 -3.09 -2.13
C LEU A 79 -10.01 -1.82 -2.78
N LEU A 80 -8.69 -1.70 -2.78
CA LEU A 80 -7.96 -0.65 -3.48
C LEU A 80 -7.46 -1.20 -4.81
N GLN A 81 -7.92 -0.62 -5.91
CA GLN A 81 -7.44 -0.90 -7.25
C GLN A 81 -6.61 0.28 -7.74
N ILE A 82 -5.41 -0.01 -8.22
CA ILE A 82 -4.52 0.96 -8.85
C ILE A 82 -4.16 0.41 -10.22
N TYR A 83 -4.50 1.11 -11.29
CA TYR A 83 -4.29 0.60 -12.64
C TYR A 83 -3.85 1.69 -13.61
N ASN A 84 -3.14 1.27 -14.65
CA ASN A 84 -2.91 2.07 -15.85
C ASN A 84 -3.06 1.16 -17.08
N SER A 85 -2.66 1.64 -18.25
CA SER A 85 -2.73 0.86 -19.49
C SER A 85 -1.88 -0.41 -19.51
N SER A 86 -0.94 -0.56 -18.57
CA SER A 86 0.07 -1.64 -18.57
C SER A 86 0.03 -2.53 -17.32
N LYS A 87 -0.52 -2.05 -16.22
CA LYS A 87 -0.52 -2.72 -14.92
C LYS A 87 -1.84 -2.58 -14.22
N HIS A 88 -2.26 -3.64 -13.53
CA HIS A 88 -3.39 -3.62 -12.62
C HIS A 88 -2.96 -4.20 -11.27
N LEU A 89 -3.00 -3.38 -10.23
CA LEU A 89 -2.68 -3.76 -8.86
C LEU A 89 -3.95 -3.74 -8.03
N THR A 90 -4.27 -4.85 -7.39
CA THR A 90 -5.38 -4.95 -6.44
C THR A 90 -4.82 -5.19 -5.04
N CYS A 91 -5.16 -4.31 -4.10
CA CYS A 91 -4.74 -4.39 -2.70
C CYS A 91 -5.95 -4.53 -1.78
N LEU A 92 -5.84 -5.39 -0.78
CA LEU A 92 -6.77 -5.39 0.35
C LEU A 92 -6.41 -4.26 1.30
N VAL A 93 -7.37 -3.45 1.71
CA VAL A 93 -7.19 -2.39 2.70
C VAL A 93 -8.09 -2.68 3.88
N THR A 94 -7.56 -2.64 5.10
CA THR A 94 -8.36 -2.76 6.31
C THR A 94 -8.38 -1.48 7.12
N VAL A 95 -9.53 -1.15 7.66
CA VAL A 95 -9.80 0.04 8.47
C VAL A 95 -10.19 -0.38 9.90
N GLY A 96 -9.98 0.50 10.88
CA GLY A 96 -10.11 0.20 12.29
C GLY A 96 -9.46 1.29 13.14
N ASN A 97 -8.48 0.93 13.98
CA ASN A 97 -7.68 1.96 14.69
C ASN A 97 -6.80 2.79 13.73
N SER A 98 -6.32 2.14 12.67
CA SER A 98 -5.50 2.69 11.59
C SER A 98 -5.90 2.06 10.26
N LEU A 99 -5.62 2.75 9.15
CA LEU A 99 -5.75 2.19 7.81
C LEU A 99 -4.49 1.41 7.46
N GLU A 100 -4.66 0.16 7.09
CA GLU A 100 -3.59 -0.73 6.66
C GLU A 100 -3.84 -1.18 5.23
N ILE A 101 -2.90 -0.88 4.34
CA ILE A 101 -2.88 -1.47 2.99
C ILE A 101 -2.12 -2.78 3.13
N LYS A 102 -2.85 -3.88 3.01
CA LYS A 102 -2.36 -5.26 3.07
C LYS A 102 -2.01 -5.75 1.67
N VAL A 103 -1.85 -7.07 1.54
CA VAL A 103 -1.43 -7.81 0.34
C VAL A 103 -1.94 -7.14 -0.94
N CYS A 104 -1.00 -6.68 -1.75
CA CYS A 104 -1.23 -6.21 -3.10
C CYS A 104 -0.84 -7.32 -4.09
N LYS A 105 -1.68 -7.55 -5.08
CA LYS A 105 -1.47 -8.52 -6.15
C LYS A 105 -1.53 -7.79 -7.48
N GLU A 106 -0.47 -7.94 -8.28
CA GLU A 106 -0.49 -7.53 -9.68
C GLU A 106 -1.23 -8.60 -10.48
N GLU A 107 -2.21 -8.19 -11.29
CA GLU A 107 -2.98 -9.04 -12.19
C GLU A 107 -2.41 -9.08 -13.61
#